data_AF-A0A645E0I7-F1
#
_entry.id   AF-A0A645E0I7-F1
#
_cell.length_a   1.000
_cell.length_b   1.000
_cell.length_c   1.000
_cell.angle_alpha   90.00
_cell.angle_beta   90.00
_cell.angle_gamma   90.00
#
_symmetry.space_group_name_H-M   'P 1'
#
loop_
_entity.id
_entity.type
_entity.pdbx_description
1 polymer ?
#
loop_
_entity_poly.entity_id
_entity_poly.type
_entity_poly.pdbx_seq_one_letter_code
_entity_poly.pdbx_strand_id
1 'polypeptide(L)' 'MLTDSRSFLSYPRHEYFRRILCNLIGNDVENGLLPKSEMEFLGQMVENISYYNAKKFFDF' A
#
# COMPACT_ATOMS: atom_id res chain seq x y z
N MET A 1 -2.04 5.63 4.57
CA MET A 1 -2.55 6.84 3.88
C MET A 1 -3.79 7.34 4.60
N LEU A 2 -4.03 8.65 4.63
CA LEU A 2 -5.23 9.29 5.16
C LEU A 2 -5.76 10.31 4.13
N THR A 3 -7.07 10.52 4.05
CA THR A 3 -7.63 11.42 3.01
C THR A 3 -7.43 12.90 3.31
N ASP A 4 -7.34 13.27 4.60
CA ASP A 4 -7.39 14.64 5.11
C ASP A 4 -8.47 15.51 4.44
N SER A 5 -9.66 14.92 4.27
CA SER A 5 -10.74 15.53 3.50
C SER A 5 -12.02 15.59 4.30
N ARG A 6 -12.77 16.67 4.08
CA ARG A 6 -14.14 16.85 4.59
C ARG A 6 -15.21 16.26 3.65
N SER A 7 -14.81 15.69 2.52
CA SER A 7 -15.73 15.12 1.52
C SER A 7 -15.89 13.61 1.69
N PHE A 8 -17.12 13.12 1.71
CA PHE A 8 -17.43 11.69 1.67
C PHE A 8 -16.94 11.00 0.39
N LEU A 9 -16.73 11.74 -0.70
CA LEU A 9 -16.23 11.22 -1.97
C LEU A 9 -14.70 11.15 -2.03
N SER A 10 -14.01 11.33 -0.90
CA SER A 10 -12.55 11.38 -0.87
C SER A 10 -11.86 10.01 -0.77
N TYR A 11 -12.59 8.94 -0.44
CA TYR A 11 -12.02 7.59 -0.27
C TYR A 11 -11.30 7.02 -1.50
N PRO A 12 -11.65 7.34 -2.76
CA PRO A 12 -10.85 6.98 -3.92
C PRO A 12 -9.40 7.46 -3.87
N ARG A 13 -9.06 8.44 -3.01
CA ARG A 13 -7.66 8.82 -2.75
C ARG A 13 -6.83 7.67 -2.17
N HIS A 14 -7.45 6.79 -1.37
CA HIS A 14 -6.77 5.58 -0.90
C HIS A 14 -6.51 4.59 -2.04
N GLU A 15 -7.45 4.45 -2.98
CA GLU A 15 -7.24 3.62 -4.16
C GLU A 15 -6.08 4.18 -5.01
N TYR A 16 -6.08 5.50 -5.25
CA TYR A 16 -5.01 6.16 -5.98
C TYR A 16 -3.63 5.94 -5.33
N PHE A 17 -3.54 6.10 -4.00
CA PHE A 17 -2.35 5.77 -3.23
C PHE A 17 -1.91 4.31 -3.41
N ARG A 18 -2.84 3.35 -3.30
CA ARG A 18 -2.55 1.92 -3.45
C ARG A 18 -2.03 1.59 -4.85
N ARG A 19 -2.60 2.19 -5.89
CA ARG A 19 -2.12 2.01 -7.28
C ARG A 19 -0.70 2.52 -7.46
N ILE A 20 -0.38 3.70 -6.91
CA ILE A 20 0.99 4.25 -6.95
C ILE A 20 1.97 3.33 -6.20
N LEU A 21 1.60 2.89 -5.00
CA LEU A 21 2.42 2.00 -4.18
C LEU A 21 2.70 0.66 -4.89
N CYS A 22 1.66 0.02 -5.43
CA CYS A 22 1.82 -1.25 -6.13
C CYS A 22 2.63 -1.10 -7.43
N ASN A 23 2.46 0.01 -8.17
CA ASN A 23 3.28 0.28 -9.35
C ASN A 23 4.75 0.47 -8.98
N LEU A 24 5.06 1.19 -7.90
CA LEU A 24 6.44 1.37 -7.43
C LEU A 24 7.09 0.02 -7.12
N ILE A 25 6.43 -0.80 -6.29
CA ILE A 25 6.93 -2.13 -5.91
C ILE A 25 7.04 -3.05 -7.13
N GLY A 26 6.03 -3.06 -8.01
CA GLY A 26 6.04 -3.85 -9.24
C GLY A 26 7.21 -3.50 -10.15
N ASN A 27 7.47 -2.21 -10.36
CA ASN A 27 8.62 -1.75 -11.14
C ASN A 27 9.95 -2.16 -10.50
N ASP A 28 10.08 -2.07 -9.19
CA ASP A 28 11.30 -2.49 -8.47
C ASP A 28 11.53 -4.00 -8.62
N VAL A 29 10.46 -4.80 -8.61
CA VAL A 29 10.51 -6.25 -8.87
C VAL A 29 10.90 -6.56 -10.33
N GLU A 30 10.37 -5.82 -11.30
CA GLU A 30 10.69 -5.97 -12.72
C GLU A 30 12.15 -5.59 -13.02
N ASN A 31 12.65 -4.54 -12.38
CA ASN A 31 14.02 -4.06 -12.50
C ASN A 31 15.03 -4.91 -11.70
N GLY A 32 14.57 -5.92 -10.96
CA GLY A 32 15.44 -6.79 -10.16
C GLY A 32 16.01 -6.14 -8.88
N LEU A 33 15.44 -5.01 -8.45
CA LEU A 33 15.77 -4.35 -7.18
C LEU A 33 15.13 -5.09 -5.99
N LEU A 34 13.99 -5.76 -6.24
CA LEU A 34 13.32 -6.63 -5.28
C LEU A 34 13.24 -8.07 -5.81
N PRO A 35 13.48 -9.09 -4.97
CA PRO A 35 13.47 -10.48 -5.40
C PRO A 35 12.06 -10.97 -5.72
N LYS A 36 11.86 -11.45 -6.96
CA LYS A 36 10.60 -12.08 -7.40
C LYS A 36 10.18 -13.27 -6.53
N SER A 37 11.14 -13.97 -5.93
CA SER A 37 10.88 -15.09 -5.02
C SER A 37 10.15 -14.70 -3.74
N GLU A 38 10.15 -13.42 -3.36
CA GLU A 38 9.51 -12.91 -2.13
C GLU A 38 8.14 -12.27 -2.38
N MET A 39 7.45 -12.64 -3.46
CA MET A 39 6.16 -12.06 -3.83
C MET A 39 5.11 -12.14 -2.70
N GLU A 40 5.10 -13.22 -1.94
CA GLU A 40 4.19 -13.40 -0.80
C GLU A 40 4.47 -12.37 0.31
N PHE A 41 5.75 -12.15 0.63
CA PHE A 41 6.16 -11.14 1.59
C PHE A 41 5.82 -9.72 1.11
N LEU A 42 6.04 -9.42 -0.17
CA LEU A 42 5.68 -8.13 -0.77
C LEU A 42 4.16 -7.89 -0.73
N GLY A 43 3.35 -8.93 -0.98
CA GLY A 43 1.90 -8.88 -0.83
C GLY A 43 1.50 -8.53 0.61
N GLN A 44 2.06 -9.24 1.59
CA GLN A 44 1.81 -8.96 3.00
C GLN A 44 2.24 -7.53 3.41
N MET A 45 3.36 -7.04 2.87
CA MET A 45 3.82 -5.67 3.07
C MET A 45 2.82 -4.65 2.54
N VAL A 46 2.26 -4.86 1.34
CA VAL A 46 1.23 -3.98 0.77
C VAL A 46 -0.03 -3.95 1.62
N GLU A 47 -0.49 -5.10 2.14
CA GLU A 47 -1.63 -5.17 3.07
C GLU A 47 -1.35 -4.41 4.37
N ASN A 48 -0.15 -4.60 4.92
CA ASN A 48 0.29 -3.92 6.13
C ASN A 48 0.30 -2.40 5.95
N ILE A 49 0.89 -1.90 4.87
CA ILE A 49 0.91 -0.46 4.55
C ILE A 49 -0.52 0.08 4.30
N SER A 50 -1.36 -0.72 3.67
CA SER A 50 -2.71 -0.32 3.27
C SER A 50 -3.71 -0.29 4.42
N TYR A 51 -3.47 -1.05 5.50
CA TYR A 51 -4.40 -1.15 6.63
C TYR A 51 -3.76 -1.60 7.95
N TYR A 52 -3.11 -2.77 8.01
CA TYR A 52 -2.81 -3.42 9.30
C TYR A 52 -1.77 -2.66 10.15
N ASN A 53 -0.86 -1.91 9.54
CA ASN A 53 0.07 -1.05 10.29
C ASN A 53 -0.68 0.06 11.02
N ALA A 54 -1.63 0.72 10.35
CA ALA A 54 -2.46 1.74 10.98
C ALA A 54 -3.32 1.13 12.09
N LYS A 55 -3.91 -0.05 11.84
CA LYS A 55 -4.66 -0.82 12.84
C LYS A 55 -3.87 -1.08 14.10
N LYS A 56 -2.68 -1.65 13.94
CA LYS A 56 -1.78 -1.95 15.05
C LYS A 56 -1.27 -0.70 15.75
N PHE A 57 -0.99 0.37 15.01
CA PHE A 57 -0.44 1.59 15.58
C PHE A 57 -1.45 2.38 16.42
N PHE A 58 -2.70 2.44 15.98
CA PHE A 58 -3.78 3.17 16.68
C PHE A 58 -4.63 2.28 17.59
N ASP A 59 -4.35 0.97 17.64
CA ASP A 59 -5.01 -0.02 18.49
C ASP A 59 -6.55 -0.02 18.33
N PHE A 60 -7.03 -0.15 17.08
CA PHE A 60 -8.45 -0.27 16.72
C PHE A 60 -8.86 -1.66 16.25
#